data_AF-A0A970FQF2-F1
#
_entry.id   AF-A0A970FQF2-F1
#
_cell.length_a   1.000
_cell.length_b   1.000
_cell.length_c   1.000
_cell.angle_alpha   90.00
_cell.angle_beta   90.00
_cell.angle_gamma   90.00
#
_symmetry.space_group_name_H-M   'P 1'
#
loop_
_entity.id
_entity.type
_entity.pdbx_description
1 polymer ?
#
loop_
_entity_poly.entity_id
_entity_poly.type
_entity_poly.pdbx_seq_one_letter_code
_entity_poly.pdbx_strand_id
1 'polypeptide(L)'
;MITTIPEHEGIHSSCIKEWLEGIEAAKLSTHDIIIARGNKIIFENYRAPFHSDFLHRMYSVSKSFVAMAIGFAMQDGLLKLDDPIGRYFSSELVGNPDPNMGTQTIRQMLMMSTPRKSRNWFSARCDDRVREYFQNTITSAPCGSTFMYDSAGSFILGALVERLTGIKHINYLRKKLFDKIGISEQAHFLYCPGGHSWGDSALRAKPRDLLLAARFMLNGGSWNGEQLLDAEYVKAATSKLMDTCSSERTGSKRQLRFARKHSSIDSVKCLR
;
A
#
# COMPACT_ATOMS: atom_id res chain seq x y z
N MET A 1 23.39 -3.03 -7.51
CA MET A 1 24.44 -2.15 -8.04
C MET A 1 23.78 -1.22 -9.03
N ILE A 2 24.24 0.04 -9.12
CA ILE A 2 23.91 0.92 -10.25
C ILE A 2 24.18 0.15 -11.54
N THR A 3 23.20 0.11 -12.43
CA THR A 3 23.26 -0.71 -13.65
C THR A 3 23.62 0.12 -14.88
N THR A 4 23.52 1.45 -14.79
CA THR A 4 23.84 2.39 -15.88
C THR A 4 23.97 3.81 -15.34
N ILE A 5 24.50 4.73 -16.13
CA ILE A 5 24.51 6.17 -15.81
C ILE A 5 23.21 6.84 -16.29
N PRO A 6 22.75 7.93 -15.64
CA PRO A 6 21.53 8.64 -16.03
C PRO A 6 21.47 9.01 -17.52
N GLU A 7 22.60 9.45 -18.10
CA GLU A 7 22.69 9.95 -19.47
C GLU A 7 22.32 8.87 -20.51
N HIS A 8 22.72 7.62 -20.28
CA HIS A 8 22.38 6.50 -21.16
C HIS A 8 20.87 6.20 -21.18
N GLU A 9 20.17 6.61 -20.13
CA GLU A 9 18.72 6.49 -20.04
C GLU A 9 18.03 7.82 -20.34
N GLY A 10 18.70 8.78 -20.97
CA GLY A 10 18.12 10.07 -21.36
C GLY A 10 17.69 10.95 -20.19
N ILE A 11 18.40 10.86 -19.06
CA ILE A 11 18.23 11.73 -17.89
C ILE A 11 19.57 12.42 -17.63
N HIS A 12 19.60 13.75 -17.62
CA HIS A 12 20.82 14.46 -17.25
C HIS A 12 21.09 14.32 -15.75
N SER A 13 22.31 13.94 -15.37
CA SER A 13 22.71 13.83 -13.96
C SER A 13 22.56 15.14 -13.17
N SER A 14 22.61 16.30 -13.84
CA SER A 14 22.34 17.61 -13.23
C SER A 14 20.94 17.69 -12.63
N CYS A 15 19.92 17.09 -13.25
CA CYS A 15 18.56 17.09 -12.71
C CYS A 15 18.47 16.29 -11.40
N ILE A 16 19.18 15.16 -11.30
CA ILE A 16 19.26 14.37 -10.07
C ILE A 16 19.98 15.16 -8.99
N LYS A 17 21.09 15.82 -9.35
CA LYS A 17 21.86 16.68 -8.43
C LYS A 17 21.01 17.83 -7.87
N GLU A 18 20.34 18.59 -8.73
CA GLU A 18 19.47 19.71 -8.33
C GLU A 18 18.36 19.24 -7.38
N TRP A 19 17.76 18.08 -7.65
CA TRP A 19 16.75 17.50 -6.77
C TRP A 19 17.32 17.12 -5.39
N LEU A 20 18.50 16.51 -5.34
CA LEU A 20 19.20 16.19 -4.08
C LEU A 20 19.53 17.45 -3.28
N GLU A 21 20.03 18.49 -3.94
CA GLU A 21 20.29 19.79 -3.32
C GLU A 21 19.01 20.41 -2.75
N GLY A 22 17.87 20.25 -3.43
CA GLY A 22 16.56 20.65 -2.93
C GLY A 22 16.13 19.91 -1.66
N ILE A 23 16.37 18.59 -1.58
CA ILE A 23 16.08 17.78 -0.38
C ILE A 23 16.92 18.24 0.81
N GLU A 24 18.21 18.45 0.58
CA GLU A 24 19.15 18.91 1.62
C GLU A 24 18.80 20.33 2.08
N ALA A 25 18.49 21.24 1.15
CA ALA A 25 18.05 22.59 1.48
C ALA A 25 16.73 22.60 2.28
N ALA A 26 15.81 21.69 1.96
CA ALA A 26 14.57 21.49 2.70
C ALA A 26 14.76 20.77 4.05
N LYS A 27 15.99 20.32 4.38
CA LYS A 27 16.33 19.60 5.61
C LYS A 27 15.44 18.37 5.86
N LEU A 28 15.06 17.68 4.78
CA LEU A 28 14.27 16.46 4.89
C LEU A 28 15.14 15.33 5.41
N SER A 29 14.63 14.57 6.39
CA SER A 29 15.31 13.41 6.94
C SER A 29 15.18 12.21 5.99
N THR A 30 15.99 12.20 4.93
CA THR A 30 16.00 11.14 3.93
C THR A 30 17.04 10.09 4.29
N HIS A 31 16.62 8.83 4.39
CA HIS A 31 17.52 7.71 4.65
C HIS A 31 18.11 7.20 3.33
N ASP A 32 17.25 6.85 2.38
CA ASP A 32 17.68 6.20 1.14
C ASP A 32 16.91 6.76 -0.06
N ILE A 33 17.59 6.76 -1.20
CA ILE A 33 17.04 7.20 -2.48
C ILE A 33 17.48 6.19 -3.52
N ILE A 34 16.52 5.66 -4.29
CA ILE A 34 16.79 4.86 -5.47
C ILE A 34 15.98 5.44 -6.62
N ILE A 35 16.64 5.71 -7.74
CA ILE A 35 16.02 6.17 -8.98
C ILE A 35 16.29 5.14 -10.07
N ALA A 36 15.23 4.72 -10.75
CA ALA A 36 15.30 3.75 -11.83
C ALA A 36 14.50 4.24 -13.05
N ARG A 37 14.97 3.86 -14.25
CA ARG A 37 14.25 4.02 -15.51
C ARG A 37 14.11 2.65 -16.16
N GLY A 38 12.86 2.22 -16.37
CA GLY A 38 12.57 0.84 -16.74
C GLY A 38 13.14 -0.14 -15.73
N ASN A 39 14.00 -1.04 -16.21
CA ASN A 39 14.63 -2.08 -15.36
C ASN A 39 16.02 -1.68 -14.84
N LYS A 40 16.47 -0.45 -15.09
CA LYS A 40 17.82 0.00 -14.79
C LYS A 40 17.84 1.02 -13.67
N ILE A 41 18.64 0.76 -12.65
CA ILE A 41 18.93 1.71 -11.57
C ILE A 41 19.98 2.70 -12.09
N ILE A 42 19.63 3.98 -12.10
CA ILE A 42 20.48 5.07 -12.59
C ILE A 42 21.15 5.84 -11.45
N PHE A 43 20.58 5.76 -10.24
CA PHE A 43 21.12 6.41 -9.05
C PHE A 43 20.65 5.66 -7.80
N GLU A 44 21.54 5.49 -6.84
CA GLU A 44 21.20 5.06 -5.49
C GLU A 44 22.10 5.76 -4.47
N ASN A 45 21.52 6.16 -3.35
CA ASN A 45 22.23 6.76 -2.22
C ASN A 45 21.60 6.29 -0.91
N TYR A 46 22.44 5.98 0.07
CA TYR A 46 22.06 5.51 1.39
C TYR A 46 22.82 6.35 2.42
N ARG A 47 22.10 7.11 3.25
CA ARG A 47 22.69 8.03 4.22
C ARG A 47 23.04 7.28 5.49
N ALA A 48 24.26 7.45 5.99
CA ALA A 48 24.70 6.82 7.22
C ALA A 48 23.72 7.13 8.40
N PRO A 49 23.41 6.14 9.26
CA PRO A 49 23.98 4.78 9.30
C PRO A 49 23.25 3.75 8.40
N PHE A 50 22.32 4.17 7.54
CA PHE A 50 21.59 3.30 6.63
C PHE A 50 22.47 2.85 5.46
N HIS A 51 22.15 1.69 4.91
CA HIS A 51 22.87 1.04 3.82
C HIS A 51 21.88 0.16 3.03
N SER A 52 22.31 -0.36 1.87
CA SER A 52 21.44 -1.10 0.94
C SER A 52 20.72 -2.33 1.52
N ASP A 53 21.25 -2.88 2.61
CA ASP A 53 20.72 -4.08 3.28
C ASP A 53 19.91 -3.75 4.53
N PHE A 54 19.81 -2.47 4.91
CA PHE A 54 19.04 -2.05 6.06
C PHE A 54 17.56 -2.31 5.82
N LEU A 55 16.91 -2.98 6.78
CA LEU A 55 15.46 -3.20 6.74
C LEU A 55 14.76 -1.98 7.32
N HIS A 56 13.93 -1.32 6.51
CA HIS A 56 13.08 -0.22 6.95
C HIS A 56 11.68 -0.73 7.28
N ARG A 57 11.04 -0.16 8.30
CA ARG A 57 9.60 -0.35 8.47
C ARG A 57 8.90 0.46 7.38
N MET A 58 8.11 -0.21 6.55
CA MET A 58 7.46 0.37 5.37
C MET A 58 6.26 1.26 5.70
N TYR A 59 5.77 1.24 6.94
CA TYR A 59 4.54 1.93 7.32
C TYR A 59 3.43 1.62 6.30
N SER A 60 2.62 2.60 5.91
CA SER A 60 1.45 2.39 5.07
C SER A 60 1.73 1.83 3.67
N VAL A 61 2.99 1.80 3.21
CA VAL A 61 3.37 1.06 2.00
C VAL A 61 3.04 -0.44 2.14
N SER A 62 3.04 -0.97 3.37
CA SER A 62 2.64 -2.35 3.69
C SER A 62 1.25 -2.72 3.14
N LYS A 63 0.33 -1.75 3.07
CA LYS A 63 -1.04 -1.96 2.58
C LYS A 63 -1.08 -2.34 1.10
N SER A 64 -0.13 -1.85 0.30
CA SER A 64 -0.01 -2.24 -1.11
C SER A 64 0.34 -3.72 -1.24
N PHE A 65 1.16 -4.26 -0.33
CA PHE A 65 1.47 -5.68 -0.29
C PHE A 65 0.27 -6.52 0.16
N VAL A 66 -0.52 -6.02 1.12
CA VAL A 66 -1.81 -6.64 1.47
C VAL A 66 -2.77 -6.64 0.28
N ALA A 67 -2.87 -5.55 -0.47
CA ALA A 67 -3.71 -5.47 -1.66
C ALA A 67 -3.25 -6.45 -2.75
N MET A 68 -1.93 -6.62 -2.96
CA MET A 68 -1.43 -7.67 -3.87
C MET A 68 -1.83 -9.06 -3.38
N ALA A 69 -1.70 -9.35 -2.09
CA ALA A 69 -2.10 -10.64 -1.52
C ALA A 69 -3.61 -10.93 -1.70
N ILE A 70 -4.47 -9.92 -1.52
CA ILE A 70 -5.91 -10.03 -1.81
C ILE A 70 -6.15 -10.33 -3.30
N GLY A 71 -5.43 -9.66 -4.20
CA GLY A 71 -5.50 -9.92 -5.63
C GLY A 71 -5.15 -11.36 -5.99
N PHE A 72 -4.07 -11.91 -5.43
CA PHE A 72 -3.72 -13.31 -5.60
C PHE A 72 -4.76 -14.25 -4.99
N ALA A 73 -5.30 -13.94 -3.81
CA ALA A 73 -6.35 -14.76 -3.18
C ALA A 73 -7.65 -14.77 -4.01
N MET A 74 -7.99 -13.65 -4.66
CA MET A 74 -9.09 -13.58 -5.62
C MET A 74 -8.80 -14.46 -6.85
N GLN A 75 -7.60 -14.35 -7.42
CA GLN A 75 -7.17 -15.15 -8.58
C GLN A 75 -7.16 -16.66 -8.28
N ASP A 76 -6.86 -17.04 -7.05
CA ASP A 76 -6.94 -18.42 -6.54
C ASP A 76 -8.37 -18.89 -6.26
N GLY A 77 -9.38 -18.01 -6.41
CA GLY A 77 -10.78 -18.33 -6.15
C GLY A 77 -11.15 -18.43 -4.66
N LEU A 78 -10.29 -17.96 -3.75
CA LEU A 78 -10.53 -18.02 -2.30
C LEU A 78 -11.54 -16.96 -1.82
N LEU A 79 -11.66 -15.87 -2.57
CA LEU A 79 -12.57 -14.77 -2.28
C LEU A 79 -13.04 -14.07 -3.56
N LYS A 80 -14.14 -13.33 -3.46
CA LYS A 80 -14.56 -12.31 -4.42
C LYS A 80 -14.48 -10.94 -3.76
N LEU A 81 -14.14 -9.91 -4.52
CA LEU A 81 -14.05 -8.55 -3.95
C LEU A 81 -15.40 -8.05 -3.40
N ASP A 82 -16.52 -8.54 -3.94
CA ASP A 82 -17.86 -8.17 -3.51
C ASP A 82 -18.40 -9.10 -2.39
N ASP A 83 -17.59 -10.06 -1.92
CA ASP A 83 -17.97 -10.82 -0.73
C ASP A 83 -18.02 -9.89 0.49
N PRO A 84 -19.07 -10.01 1.33
CA PRO A 84 -19.14 -9.30 2.61
C PRO A 84 -18.10 -9.89 3.56
N ILE A 85 -17.35 -9.04 4.25
CA ILE A 85 -16.27 -9.50 5.15
C ILE A 85 -16.80 -10.42 6.26
N GLY A 86 -18.05 -10.23 6.68
CA GLY A 86 -18.67 -11.04 7.72
C GLY A 86 -18.88 -12.49 7.36
N ARG A 87 -18.84 -12.84 6.06
CA ARG A 87 -18.78 -14.23 5.59
C ARG A 87 -17.58 -14.98 6.18
N TYR A 88 -16.47 -14.28 6.40
CA TYR A 88 -15.21 -14.88 6.84
C TYR A 88 -14.91 -14.69 8.32
N PHE A 89 -15.62 -13.77 8.99
CA PHE A 89 -15.41 -13.38 10.40
C PHE A 89 -16.73 -13.37 11.19
N SER A 90 -17.62 -14.33 10.91
CA SER A 90 -18.95 -14.38 11.53
C SER A 90 -18.89 -14.56 13.05
N SER A 91 -17.92 -15.32 13.57
CA SER A 91 -17.68 -15.49 15.00
C SER A 91 -17.29 -14.20 15.71
N GLU A 92 -16.48 -13.37 15.08
CA GLU A 92 -15.99 -12.11 15.66
C GLU A 92 -17.05 -11.00 15.61
N LEU A 93 -18.06 -11.15 14.76
CA LEU A 93 -19.20 -10.24 14.62
C LEU A 93 -20.31 -10.44 15.64
N VAL A 94 -20.30 -11.56 16.38
CA VAL A 94 -21.36 -11.86 17.36
C VAL A 94 -21.48 -10.71 18.36
N GLY A 95 -22.67 -10.12 18.44
CA GLY A 95 -22.97 -9.01 19.35
C GLY A 95 -22.58 -7.62 18.84
N ASN A 96 -22.02 -7.47 17.64
CA ASN A 96 -21.77 -6.15 17.06
C ASN A 96 -23.11 -5.51 16.60
N PRO A 97 -23.44 -4.28 17.05
CA PRO A 97 -24.71 -3.64 16.72
C PRO A 97 -24.71 -2.90 15.38
N ASP A 98 -23.55 -2.72 14.73
CA ASP A 98 -23.40 -1.99 13.49
C ASP A 98 -23.66 -2.90 12.27
N PRO A 99 -24.72 -2.64 11.49
CA PRO A 99 -25.06 -3.46 10.33
C PRO A 99 -23.98 -3.43 9.23
N ASN A 100 -23.15 -2.39 9.16
CA ASN A 100 -22.07 -2.28 8.18
C ASN A 100 -20.91 -3.23 8.47
N MET A 101 -20.71 -3.63 9.73
CA MET A 101 -19.51 -4.39 10.11
C MET A 101 -19.47 -5.78 9.48
N GLY A 102 -20.63 -6.42 9.33
CA GLY A 102 -20.75 -7.70 8.63
C GLY A 102 -20.90 -7.58 7.11
N THR A 103 -21.43 -6.46 6.62
CA THR A 103 -21.85 -6.31 5.22
C THR A 103 -20.87 -5.55 4.34
N GLN A 104 -19.91 -4.81 4.92
CA GLN A 104 -18.85 -4.15 4.16
C GLN A 104 -18.10 -5.16 3.28
N THR A 105 -17.93 -4.83 2.01
CA THR A 105 -17.28 -5.74 1.06
C THR A 105 -15.75 -5.59 1.12
N ILE A 106 -15.04 -6.63 0.69
CA ILE A 106 -13.58 -6.59 0.56
C ILE A 106 -13.15 -5.43 -0.35
N ARG A 107 -13.90 -5.15 -1.42
CA ARG A 107 -13.69 -4.01 -2.32
C ARG A 107 -13.77 -2.67 -1.58
N GLN A 108 -14.81 -2.47 -0.78
CA GLN A 108 -14.98 -1.24 0.01
C GLN A 108 -13.84 -1.06 1.02
N MET A 109 -13.36 -2.15 1.63
CA MET A 109 -12.20 -2.12 2.53
C MET A 109 -10.90 -1.75 1.80
N LEU A 110 -10.64 -2.32 0.61
CA LEU A 110 -9.48 -1.96 -0.23
C LEU A 110 -9.50 -0.49 -0.65
N MET A 111 -10.70 0.04 -0.91
CA MET A 111 -10.92 1.44 -1.26
C MET A 111 -10.87 2.39 -0.05
N MET A 112 -10.72 1.87 1.17
CA MET A 112 -10.88 2.61 2.42
C MET A 112 -12.19 3.41 2.46
N SER A 113 -13.27 2.77 2.00
CA SER A 113 -14.62 3.32 2.03
C SER A 113 -15.45 2.65 3.12
N THR A 114 -14.87 2.60 4.30
CA THR A 114 -15.43 2.01 5.52
C THR A 114 -15.43 3.11 6.57
N PRO A 115 -16.36 4.08 6.50
CA PRO A 115 -16.31 5.30 7.31
C PRO A 115 -16.56 4.97 8.80
N ARG A 116 -15.50 4.61 9.53
CA ARG A 116 -15.43 4.32 10.96
C ARG A 116 -15.35 5.56 11.86
N LYS A 117 -16.09 5.59 12.96
CA LYS A 117 -15.81 6.55 14.03
C LYS A 117 -14.48 6.18 14.67
N SER A 118 -13.46 7.02 14.47
CA SER A 118 -12.09 6.74 14.91
C SER A 118 -11.99 6.56 16.43
N ARG A 119 -11.80 5.32 16.89
CA ARG A 119 -10.98 5.03 18.07
C ARG A 119 -9.53 4.84 17.61
N ASN A 120 -8.58 5.20 18.46
CA ASN A 120 -7.17 5.16 18.08
C ASN A 120 -6.68 3.71 17.92
N TRP A 121 -6.69 3.22 16.68
CA TRP A 121 -6.21 1.90 16.26
C TRP A 121 -4.77 1.61 16.73
N PHE A 122 -3.92 2.64 16.74
CA PHE A 122 -2.51 2.47 17.11
C PHE A 122 -2.31 2.39 18.62
N SER A 123 -3.25 2.90 19.42
CA SER A 123 -3.21 2.81 20.89
C SER A 123 -4.13 1.73 21.48
N ALA A 124 -4.78 0.92 20.65
CA ALA A 124 -5.64 -0.17 21.11
C ALA A 124 -4.82 -1.16 21.96
N ARG A 125 -5.23 -1.36 23.22
CA ARG A 125 -4.67 -2.34 24.15
C ARG A 125 -5.61 -3.54 24.19
N CYS A 126 -5.25 -4.59 23.45
CA CYS A 126 -6.04 -5.82 23.32
C CYS A 126 -5.11 -7.01 23.09
N ASP A 127 -5.60 -8.21 23.39
CA ASP A 127 -4.88 -9.47 23.14
C ASP A 127 -5.08 -9.98 21.71
N ASP A 128 -6.16 -9.55 21.05
CA ASP A 128 -6.51 -9.93 19.68
C ASP A 128 -7.09 -8.73 18.92
N ARG A 129 -6.33 -8.28 17.90
CA ARG A 129 -6.72 -7.14 17.06
C ARG A 129 -7.85 -7.45 16.07
N VAL A 130 -8.04 -8.71 15.68
CA VAL A 130 -9.16 -9.09 14.82
C VAL A 130 -10.46 -8.96 15.60
N ARG A 131 -10.50 -9.54 16.81
CA ARG A 131 -11.66 -9.40 17.70
C ARG A 131 -11.92 -7.92 18.03
N GLU A 132 -10.89 -7.15 18.39
CA GLU A 132 -11.03 -5.72 18.69
C GLU A 132 -11.69 -4.94 17.53
N TYR A 133 -11.26 -5.19 16.30
CA TYR A 133 -11.84 -4.56 15.11
C TYR A 133 -13.34 -4.84 14.99
N PHE A 134 -13.74 -6.11 15.12
CA PHE A 134 -15.13 -6.51 14.91
C PHE A 134 -16.05 -6.23 16.10
N GLN A 135 -15.53 -6.04 17.31
CA GLN A 135 -16.38 -5.76 18.48
C GLN A 135 -16.48 -4.27 18.82
N ASN A 136 -15.45 -3.48 18.52
CA ASN A 136 -15.34 -2.09 19.00
C ASN A 136 -15.40 -1.03 17.90
N THR A 137 -16.02 -1.35 16.76
CA THR A 137 -16.19 -0.42 15.63
C THR A 137 -17.65 -0.04 15.43
N ILE A 138 -17.88 1.27 15.27
CA ILE A 138 -19.13 1.85 14.78
C ILE A 138 -18.80 2.73 13.57
N THR A 139 -19.53 2.56 12.48
CA THR A 139 -19.46 3.37 11.27
C THR A 139 -20.31 4.64 11.39
N SER A 140 -19.87 5.71 10.75
CA SER A 140 -20.56 7.00 10.69
C SER A 140 -21.45 7.16 9.46
N ALA A 141 -21.29 6.30 8.44
CA ALA A 141 -22.08 6.29 7.22
C ALA A 141 -22.07 4.88 6.59
N PRO A 142 -22.94 4.59 5.62
CA PRO A 142 -22.88 3.32 4.88
C PRO A 142 -21.51 3.11 4.20
N CYS A 143 -21.01 1.87 4.23
CA CYS A 143 -19.78 1.54 3.51
C CYS A 143 -19.95 1.72 2.00
N GLY A 144 -18.90 2.21 1.33
CA GLY A 144 -18.94 2.62 -0.08
C GLY A 144 -19.39 4.07 -0.31
N SER A 145 -19.89 4.79 0.69
CA SER A 145 -20.43 6.15 0.49
C SER A 145 -19.37 7.26 0.44
N THR A 146 -18.25 7.09 1.15
CA THR A 146 -17.22 8.12 1.28
C THR A 146 -15.86 7.49 1.56
N PHE A 147 -14.79 8.18 1.16
CA PHE A 147 -13.44 7.77 1.49
C PHE A 147 -13.08 8.22 2.91
N MET A 148 -12.56 7.29 3.70
CA MET A 148 -11.92 7.63 4.96
C MET A 148 -10.82 6.64 5.28
N TYR A 149 -9.60 7.17 5.39
CA TYR A 149 -8.38 6.37 5.54
C TYR A 149 -8.48 5.36 6.69
N ASP A 150 -8.37 4.05 6.38
CA ASP A 150 -8.63 2.96 7.31
C ASP A 150 -7.43 1.99 7.38
N SER A 151 -6.61 2.14 8.43
CA SER A 151 -5.52 1.19 8.71
C SER A 151 -6.02 -0.12 9.30
N ALA A 152 -7.09 -0.07 10.10
CA ALA A 152 -7.62 -1.25 10.76
C ALA A 152 -8.22 -2.21 9.72
N GLY A 153 -8.95 -1.68 8.74
CA GLY A 153 -9.50 -2.46 7.62
C GLY A 153 -8.41 -3.14 6.79
N SER A 154 -7.30 -2.44 6.54
CA SER A 154 -6.14 -3.03 5.85
C SER A 154 -5.50 -4.18 6.63
N PHE A 155 -5.41 -4.07 7.97
CA PHE A 155 -4.96 -5.19 8.80
C PHE A 155 -5.89 -6.40 8.69
N ILE A 156 -7.21 -6.19 8.71
CA ILE A 156 -8.19 -7.28 8.57
C ILE A 156 -8.11 -7.95 7.20
N LEU A 157 -7.88 -7.20 6.12
CA LEU A 157 -7.60 -7.80 4.81
C LEU A 157 -6.34 -8.69 4.85
N GLY A 158 -5.31 -8.28 5.57
CA GLY A 158 -4.13 -9.12 5.81
C GLY A 158 -4.46 -10.40 6.56
N ALA A 159 -5.25 -10.31 7.64
CA ALA A 159 -5.70 -11.45 8.44
C ALA A 159 -6.65 -12.38 7.65
N LEU A 160 -7.47 -11.82 6.75
CA LEU A 160 -8.34 -12.59 5.85
C LEU A 160 -7.51 -13.51 4.96
N VAL A 161 -6.44 -13.00 4.35
CA VAL A 161 -5.53 -13.83 3.54
C VAL A 161 -4.95 -14.96 4.38
N GLU A 162 -4.48 -14.68 5.60
CA GLU A 162 -3.95 -15.73 6.47
C GLU A 162 -5.01 -16.78 6.84
N ARG A 163 -6.24 -16.34 7.11
CA ARG A 163 -7.38 -17.23 7.42
C ARG A 163 -7.72 -18.15 6.25
N LEU A 164 -7.78 -17.61 5.03
CA LEU A 164 -8.16 -18.37 3.83
C LEU A 164 -7.07 -19.33 3.37
N THR A 165 -5.81 -18.99 3.61
CA THR A 165 -4.66 -19.76 3.11
C THR A 165 -4.07 -20.70 4.16
N GLY A 166 -4.37 -20.47 5.46
CA GLY A 166 -3.80 -21.20 6.58
C GLY A 166 -2.31 -20.89 6.84
N ILE A 167 -1.72 -19.92 6.13
CA ILE A 167 -0.30 -19.56 6.24
C ILE A 167 -0.13 -18.06 6.49
N LYS A 168 1.04 -17.67 7.02
CA LYS A 168 1.35 -16.27 7.28
C LYS A 168 1.45 -15.46 5.99
N HIS A 169 1.10 -14.17 6.10
CA HIS A 169 1.04 -13.26 4.96
C HIS A 169 2.34 -13.22 4.16
N ILE A 170 3.49 -13.19 4.85
CA ILE A 170 4.80 -13.23 4.20
C ILE A 170 5.01 -14.52 3.39
N ASN A 171 4.62 -15.68 3.92
CA ASN A 171 4.78 -16.97 3.25
C ASN A 171 3.87 -17.09 2.01
N TYR A 172 2.68 -16.51 2.09
CA TYR A 172 1.79 -16.45 0.93
C TYR A 172 2.38 -15.58 -0.19
N LEU A 173 2.89 -14.39 0.16
CA LEU A 173 3.56 -13.50 -0.80
C LEU A 173 4.86 -14.10 -1.34
N ARG A 174 5.62 -14.88 -0.55
CA ARG A 174 6.77 -15.68 -1.01
C ARG A 174 6.40 -16.60 -2.15
N LYS A 175 5.43 -17.48 -1.88
CA LYS A 175 4.92 -18.46 -2.84
C LYS A 175 4.38 -17.80 -4.12
N LYS A 176 3.72 -16.65 -4.00
CA LYS A 176 3.04 -15.99 -5.13
C LYS A 176 3.91 -15.02 -5.91
N LEU A 177 4.84 -14.34 -5.27
CA LEU A 177 5.51 -13.17 -5.85
C LEU A 177 6.97 -13.01 -5.42
N PHE A 178 7.25 -12.92 -4.12
CA PHE A 178 8.51 -12.37 -3.60
C PHE A 178 9.72 -13.17 -4.08
N ASP A 179 9.63 -14.49 -4.12
CA ASP A 179 10.74 -15.34 -4.56
C ASP A 179 10.96 -15.24 -6.08
N LYS A 180 9.87 -15.09 -6.85
CA LYS A 180 9.93 -14.89 -8.31
C LYS A 180 10.56 -13.55 -8.70
N ILE A 181 10.31 -12.50 -7.92
CA ILE A 181 10.81 -11.16 -8.23
C ILE A 181 12.11 -10.81 -7.50
N GLY A 182 12.58 -11.68 -6.61
CA GLY A 182 13.86 -11.52 -5.90
C GLY A 182 13.81 -10.59 -4.68
N ILE A 183 12.65 -10.45 -4.03
CA ILE A 183 12.59 -9.74 -2.74
C ILE A 183 13.43 -10.50 -1.71
N SER A 184 14.26 -9.79 -0.96
CA SER A 184 15.20 -10.35 0.03
C SER A 184 14.51 -11.26 1.02
N GLU A 185 15.00 -12.48 1.26
CA GLU A 185 14.49 -13.45 2.25
C GLU A 185 14.31 -12.86 3.66
N GLN A 186 15.10 -11.85 4.01
CA GLN A 186 15.01 -11.14 5.29
C GLN A 186 13.74 -10.28 5.45
N ALA A 187 13.00 -10.03 4.36
CA ALA A 187 11.76 -9.26 4.42
C ALA A 187 10.70 -10.03 5.23
N HIS A 188 10.09 -9.36 6.21
CA HIS A 188 9.12 -9.98 7.12
C HIS A 188 8.12 -8.94 7.64
N PHE A 189 6.96 -9.39 8.10
CA PHE A 189 6.05 -8.53 8.86
C PHE A 189 6.33 -8.65 10.36
N LEU A 190 6.22 -7.54 11.09
CA LEU A 190 5.97 -7.63 12.54
C LEU A 190 4.55 -8.16 12.78
N TYR A 191 4.26 -8.64 13.99
CA TYR A 191 2.96 -9.24 14.32
C TYR A 191 2.17 -8.36 15.29
N CYS A 192 0.85 -8.34 15.12
CA CYS A 192 -0.10 -7.74 16.06
C CYS A 192 -0.46 -8.73 17.18
N PRO A 193 -1.01 -8.25 18.31
CA PRO A 193 -1.80 -9.09 19.21
C PRO A 193 -2.83 -9.93 18.43
N GLY A 194 -2.97 -11.20 18.78
CA GLY A 194 -3.68 -12.23 18.01
C GLY A 194 -2.79 -13.00 17.03
N GLY A 195 -1.52 -12.59 16.88
CA GLY A 195 -0.50 -13.34 16.12
C GLY A 195 -0.57 -13.17 14.60
N HIS A 196 -1.42 -12.27 14.09
CA HIS A 196 -1.52 -11.97 12.66
C HIS A 196 -0.44 -10.98 12.20
N SER A 197 -0.01 -11.12 10.95
CA SER A 197 0.91 -10.14 10.34
C SER A 197 0.33 -8.74 10.44
N TRP A 198 1.15 -7.77 10.88
CA TRP A 198 0.75 -6.38 11.03
C TRP A 198 0.76 -5.67 9.66
N GLY A 199 -0.18 -6.10 8.81
CA GLY A 199 -0.25 -5.75 7.39
C GLY A 199 -0.49 -4.28 7.08
N ASP A 200 -1.04 -3.51 8.04
CA ASP A 200 -1.31 -2.09 7.81
C ASP A 200 -0.05 -1.22 7.81
N SER A 201 1.03 -1.64 8.48
CA SER A 201 2.18 -0.74 8.69
C SER A 201 3.53 -1.39 8.94
N ALA A 202 3.64 -2.71 9.11
CA ALA A 202 4.85 -3.30 9.68
C ALA A 202 5.57 -4.31 8.78
N LEU A 203 5.45 -4.20 7.46
CA LEU A 203 6.42 -4.84 6.58
C LEU A 203 7.80 -4.22 6.84
N ARG A 204 8.79 -5.09 7.06
CA ARG A 204 10.22 -4.77 7.13
C ARG A 204 10.85 -5.24 5.83
N ALA A 205 11.39 -4.31 5.05
CA ALA A 205 11.96 -4.61 3.73
C ALA A 205 13.14 -3.69 3.41
N LYS A 206 14.01 -4.13 2.49
CA LYS A 206 15.11 -3.31 1.99
C LYS A 206 14.58 -2.27 0.99
N PRO A 207 15.25 -1.13 0.78
CA PRO A 207 14.83 -0.13 -0.21
C PRO A 207 14.67 -0.72 -1.63
N ARG A 208 15.54 -1.65 -2.03
CA ARG A 208 15.44 -2.34 -3.33
C ARG A 208 14.26 -3.31 -3.43
N ASP A 209 13.81 -3.91 -2.33
CA ASP A 209 12.62 -4.79 -2.34
C ASP A 209 11.37 -3.99 -2.76
N LEU A 210 11.28 -2.74 -2.30
CA LEU A 210 10.21 -1.82 -2.70
C LEU A 210 10.27 -1.48 -4.19
N LEU A 211 11.47 -1.25 -4.74
CA LEU A 211 11.65 -1.02 -6.18
C LEU A 211 11.18 -2.23 -7.01
N LEU A 212 11.49 -3.45 -6.58
CA LEU A 212 11.05 -4.67 -7.26
C LEU A 212 9.51 -4.77 -7.29
N ALA A 213 8.86 -4.55 -6.15
CA ALA A 213 7.40 -4.53 -6.07
C ALA A 213 6.77 -3.39 -6.90
N ALA A 214 7.38 -2.20 -6.89
CA ALA A 214 6.93 -1.08 -7.72
C ALA A 214 7.03 -1.40 -9.21
N ARG A 215 8.16 -1.96 -9.66
CA ARG A 215 8.37 -2.42 -11.05
C ARG A 215 7.34 -3.48 -11.45
N PHE A 216 7.07 -4.44 -10.57
CA PHE A 216 6.05 -5.46 -10.81
C PHE A 216 4.66 -4.84 -11.08
N MET A 217 4.26 -3.87 -10.26
CA MET A 217 2.98 -3.17 -10.43
C MET A 217 2.98 -2.26 -11.67
N LEU A 218 4.08 -1.56 -11.96
CA LEU A 218 4.24 -0.76 -13.19
C LEU A 218 4.13 -1.60 -14.46
N ASN A 219 4.54 -2.87 -14.40
CA ASN A 219 4.43 -3.83 -15.49
C ASN A 219 3.09 -4.59 -15.48
N GLY A 220 2.05 -4.05 -14.87
CA GLY A 220 0.70 -4.62 -14.92
C GLY A 220 0.59 -6.00 -14.26
N GLY A 221 1.44 -6.30 -13.27
CA GLY A 221 1.46 -7.62 -12.62
C GLY A 221 2.26 -8.69 -13.37
N SER A 222 3.06 -8.28 -14.36
CA SER A 222 3.99 -9.15 -15.08
C SER A 222 5.43 -9.01 -14.57
N TRP A 223 6.16 -10.13 -14.57
CA TRP A 223 7.59 -10.17 -14.29
C TRP A 223 8.32 -11.00 -15.33
N ASN A 224 9.26 -10.38 -16.05
CA ASN A 224 10.07 -11.03 -17.10
C ASN A 224 9.24 -11.84 -18.13
N GLY A 225 8.06 -11.32 -18.51
CA GLY A 225 7.16 -11.95 -19.48
C GLY A 225 6.15 -12.94 -18.90
N GLU A 226 6.28 -13.32 -17.61
CA GLU A 226 5.28 -14.14 -16.91
C GLU A 226 4.23 -13.23 -16.26
N GLN A 227 2.95 -13.44 -16.57
CA GLN A 227 1.86 -12.75 -15.87
C GLN A 227 1.61 -13.46 -14.53
N LEU A 228 1.96 -12.82 -13.41
CA LEU A 228 1.81 -13.42 -12.09
C LEU A 228 0.47 -13.04 -11.45
N LEU A 229 0.15 -11.75 -11.46
CA LEU A 229 -1.10 -11.21 -10.91
C LEU A 229 -1.98 -10.71 -12.05
N ASP A 230 -3.27 -11.02 -12.03
CA ASP A 230 -4.23 -10.61 -13.07
C ASP A 230 -4.10 -9.13 -13.48
N ALA A 231 -3.92 -8.88 -14.77
CA ALA A 231 -3.66 -7.55 -15.31
C ALA A 231 -4.86 -6.59 -15.16
N GLU A 232 -6.09 -7.11 -15.24
CA GLU A 232 -7.29 -6.31 -15.04
C GLU A 232 -7.46 -5.95 -13.56
N TYR A 233 -7.09 -6.85 -12.64
CA TYR A 233 -7.00 -6.51 -11.21
C TYR A 233 -6.00 -5.39 -10.97
N VAL A 234 -4.77 -5.49 -11.51
CA VAL A 234 -3.74 -4.45 -11.33
C VAL A 234 -4.21 -3.11 -11.88
N LYS A 235 -4.75 -3.11 -13.11
CA LYS A 235 -5.31 -1.91 -13.74
C LYS A 235 -6.40 -1.28 -12.88
N ALA A 236 -7.35 -2.07 -12.38
CA ALA A 236 -8.41 -1.59 -11.50
C ALA A 236 -7.84 -1.04 -10.17
N ALA A 237 -6.92 -1.75 -9.53
CA ALA A 237 -6.30 -1.36 -8.26
C ALA A 237 -5.49 -0.05 -8.36
N THR A 238 -4.97 0.28 -9.54
CA THR A 238 -4.24 1.54 -9.79
C THR A 238 -5.09 2.64 -10.44
N SER A 239 -6.38 2.39 -10.64
CA SER A 239 -7.32 3.37 -11.21
C SER A 239 -7.90 4.29 -10.13
N LYS A 240 -8.59 5.36 -10.56
CA LYS A 240 -9.35 6.19 -9.64
C LYS A 240 -10.61 5.43 -9.18
N LEU A 241 -10.61 4.93 -7.96
CA LEU A 241 -11.74 4.17 -7.39
C LEU A 241 -12.74 5.04 -6.62
N MET A 242 -12.29 6.14 -6.00
CA MET A 242 -13.13 7.04 -5.20
C MET A 242 -12.46 8.41 -5.06
N ASP A 243 -13.26 9.46 -4.86
CA ASP A 243 -12.73 10.78 -4.48
C ASP A 243 -12.30 10.81 -3.02
N THR A 244 -11.08 11.29 -2.76
CA THR A 244 -10.53 11.42 -1.40
C THR A 244 -10.88 12.76 -0.73
N CYS A 245 -11.50 13.68 -1.47
CA CYS A 245 -12.01 14.95 -0.95
C CYS A 245 -13.49 14.79 -0.61
N SER A 246 -13.88 14.99 0.65
CA SER A 246 -15.30 15.11 0.98
C SER A 246 -15.90 16.31 0.25
N SER A 247 -17.12 16.14 -0.28
CA SER A 247 -17.89 17.19 -0.96
C SER A 247 -18.25 18.39 -0.05
N GLU A 248 -17.82 18.39 1.21
CA GLU A 248 -18.08 19.43 2.22
C GLU A 248 -17.01 20.53 2.29
N ARG A 249 -16.11 20.66 1.30
CA ARG A 249 -15.22 21.84 1.20
C ARG A 249 -15.80 22.96 0.33
N THR A 250 -17.07 23.30 0.49
CA THR A 250 -17.60 24.62 0.11
C THR A 250 -17.37 25.60 1.26
N GLY A 251 -16.14 26.13 1.39
CA GLY A 251 -15.87 27.05 2.50
C GLY A 251 -14.43 27.54 2.68
N SER A 252 -13.74 27.95 1.62
CA SER A 252 -12.91 29.18 1.61
C SER A 252 -12.14 29.30 0.30
N LYS A 253 -12.29 30.43 -0.39
CA LYS A 253 -11.55 30.79 -1.61
C LYS A 253 -10.02 31.00 -1.38
N ARG A 254 -9.46 30.56 -0.24
CA ARG A 254 -8.05 30.76 0.14
C ARG A 254 -7.16 29.54 -0.11
N GLN A 255 -7.67 28.30 -0.04
CA GLN A 255 -6.85 27.09 -0.29
C GLN A 255 -6.68 26.75 -1.78
N LEU A 256 -7.65 27.12 -2.63
CA LEU A 256 -7.55 26.95 -4.09
C LEU A 256 -6.46 27.82 -4.75
N ARG A 257 -5.98 28.88 -4.07
CA ARG A 257 -4.89 29.72 -4.60
C ARG A 257 -3.50 29.10 -4.42
N PHE A 258 -3.31 28.16 -3.49
CA PHE A 258 -2.02 27.49 -3.33
C PHE A 258 -1.83 26.37 -4.37
N ALA A 259 -2.89 25.62 -4.66
CA ALA A 259 -2.87 24.58 -5.71
C ALA A 259 -2.68 25.15 -7.12
N ARG A 260 -3.24 26.33 -7.43
CA ARG A 260 -3.07 26.97 -8.75
C ARG A 260 -1.73 27.70 -8.94
N LYS A 261 -1.02 28.05 -7.87
CA LYS A 261 0.26 28.77 -7.97
C LYS A 261 1.47 27.84 -8.19
N HIS A 262 1.29 26.53 -8.02
CA HIS A 262 2.34 25.52 -8.24
C HIS A 262 1.94 24.47 -9.29
N SER A 263 0.81 24.67 -9.98
CA SER A 263 0.37 23.83 -11.10
C SER A 263 0.68 24.43 -12.48
N SER A 264 1.57 25.42 -12.56
CA SER A 264 2.12 25.93 -13.82
C SER A 264 3.52 25.34 -14.05
N ILE A 265 3.58 24.02 -14.20
CA ILE A 265 4.52 23.42 -15.14
C ILE A 265 3.62 22.86 -16.22
N ASP A 266 3.39 23.71 -17.20
CA ASP A 266 2.73 23.36 -18.43
C ASP A 266 3.41 22.12 -19.03
N SER A 267 2.55 21.21 -19.49
CA SER A 267 2.83 20.20 -20.48
C SER A 267 3.75 20.74 -21.58
N VAL A 268 5.06 20.51 -21.43
CA VAL A 268 6.02 20.67 -22.52
C VAL A 268 5.78 19.54 -23.50
N LYS A 269 5.09 19.90 -24.57
CA LYS A 269 5.25 19.29 -25.89
C LYS A 269 6.75 19.18 -26.20
N CYS A 270 7.27 17.96 -26.23
CA CYS A 270 8.44 17.63 -27.02
C CYS A 270 8.34 16.16 -27.46
N LEU A 271 7.50 15.94 -28.47
CA LEU A 271 7.62 14.84 -29.42
C LEU A 271 7.64 15.50 -30.80
N ARG A 272 8.84 15.89 -31.22
CA ARG A 272 9.42 15.76 -32.56
C ARG A 272 10.93 15.91 -32.41
#